data_AF-A0A973EWP1-F1
#
_entry.id   AF-A0A973EWP1-F1
#
_cell.length_a   1.000
_cell.length_b   1.000
_cell.length_c   1.000
_cell.angle_alpha   90.00
_cell.angle_beta   90.00
_cell.angle_gamma   90.00
#
_symmetry.space_group_name_H-M   'P 1'
#
loop_
_entity.id
_entity.type
_entity.pdbx_description
1 polymer ?
#
loop_
_entity_poly.entity_id
_entity_poly.type
_entity_poly.pdbx_seq_one_letter_code
_entity_poly.pdbx_strand_id
1 'polypeptide(L)'
;MILQIFLLCLGLGLLIKGADWLVDGGSALARRYKVPDLAIGLTVIAFGTSMPEFVVNTFAAFQGNGDIVYGNIIGSNNFNLYVILGIAGLITPLVVSSGTVRREIPFSLMAVIILFLLSNSFLSENKVLSRFDGLILLIFFGLFLYYVLTGIKSDVISQELKHKEMPVVKIWLFIIAGLIFLV
;
A
#
# COMPACT_ATOMS: atom_id res chain seq x y z
N MET A 1 1.04 2.87 -32.15
CA MET A 1 2.08 3.37 -31.23
C MET A 1 1.66 4.65 -30.52
N ILE A 2 1.45 5.78 -31.19
CA ILE A 2 1.05 7.05 -30.52
C ILE A 2 -0.24 6.90 -29.70
N LEU A 3 -1.27 6.25 -30.25
CA LEU A 3 -2.50 5.98 -29.52
C LEU A 3 -2.28 5.10 -28.27
N GLN A 4 -1.39 4.10 -28.35
CA GLN A 4 -1.10 3.20 -27.23
C GLN A 4 -0.36 3.94 -26.11
N ILE A 5 0.60 4.79 -26.47
CA ILE A 5 1.32 5.64 -25.51
C ILE A 5 0.34 6.62 -24.85
N PHE A 6 -0.55 7.23 -25.63
CA PHE A 6 -1.58 8.10 -25.10
C PHE A 6 -2.51 7.38 -24.11
N LEU A 7 -3.02 6.20 -24.49
CA LEU A 7 -3.87 5.38 -23.63
C LEU A 7 -3.14 4.92 -22.36
N LEU A 8 -1.85 4.60 -22.46
CA LEU A 8 -1.01 4.26 -21.31
C LEU A 8 -0.89 5.44 -20.33
N CYS A 9 -0.52 6.63 -20.83
CA CYS A 9 -0.39 7.82 -20.01
C CYS A 9 -1.73 8.23 -19.38
N LEU A 10 -2.82 8.14 -20.15
CA LEU A 10 -4.17 8.42 -19.66
C LEU A 10 -4.57 7.43 -18.56
N GLY A 11 -4.36 6.13 -18.79
CA GLY A 11 -4.66 5.07 -17.82
C GLY A 11 -3.89 5.25 -16.53
N LEU A 12 -2.58 5.52 -16.61
CA LEU A 12 -1.76 5.82 -15.42
C LEU A 12 -2.26 7.05 -14.67
N GLY A 13 -2.63 8.11 -15.38
CA GLY A 13 -3.19 9.32 -14.77
C GLY A 13 -4.51 9.07 -14.05
N LEU A 14 -5.40 8.26 -14.65
CA LEU A 14 -6.67 7.85 -14.02
C LEU A 14 -6.42 6.98 -12.79
N LEU A 15 -5.51 6.01 -12.88
CA LEU A 15 -5.16 5.10 -11.78
C LEU A 15 -4.63 5.88 -10.56
N ILE A 16 -3.70 6.82 -10.79
CA ILE A 16 -3.15 7.70 -9.73
C ILE A 16 -4.27 8.55 -9.14
N LYS A 17 -5.12 9.15 -9.99
CA LYS A 17 -6.21 10.00 -9.50
C LYS A 17 -7.28 9.23 -8.75
N GLY A 18 -7.54 8.00 -9.16
CA GLY A 18 -8.44 7.08 -8.48
C GLY A 18 -7.95 6.74 -7.08
N ALA A 19 -6.66 6.42 -6.95
CA ALA A 19 -6.01 6.22 -5.67
C ALA A 19 -6.10 7.45 -4.76
N ASP A 20 -5.79 8.66 -5.28
CA ASP A 20 -5.91 9.92 -4.52
C ASP A 20 -7.32 10.12 -3.96
N TRP A 21 -8.34 9.99 -4.81
CA TRP A 21 -9.73 10.17 -4.38
C TRP A 21 -10.19 9.11 -3.37
N LEU A 22 -9.72 7.87 -3.54
CA LEU A 22 -10.00 6.81 -2.58
C LEU A 22 -9.36 7.11 -1.21
N VAL A 23 -8.12 7.60 -1.18
CA VAL A 23 -7.41 8.03 0.03
C VAL A 23 -8.12 9.20 0.70
N ASP A 24 -8.48 10.23 -0.06
CA ASP A 24 -9.15 11.43 0.44
C ASP A 24 -10.52 11.08 1.05
N GLY A 25 -11.31 10.28 0.33
CA GLY A 25 -12.60 9.78 0.77
C GLY A 25 -12.49 8.89 2.01
N GLY A 26 -11.59 7.91 1.98
CA GLY A 26 -11.36 6.99 3.11
C GLY A 26 -10.88 7.71 4.36
N SER A 27 -9.98 8.68 4.21
CA SER A 27 -9.44 9.48 5.32
C SER A 27 -10.50 10.38 5.92
N ALA A 28 -11.34 11.01 5.08
CA ALA A 28 -12.47 11.82 5.55
C ALA A 28 -13.53 10.96 6.25
N LEU A 29 -13.78 9.74 5.79
CA LEU A 29 -14.67 8.79 6.45
C LEU A 29 -14.12 8.38 7.83
N ALA A 30 -12.85 7.99 7.90
CA ALA A 30 -12.21 7.59 9.15
C ALA A 30 -12.21 8.72 10.20
N ARG A 31 -11.94 9.97 9.80
CA ARG A 31 -12.06 11.15 10.68
C ARG A 31 -13.48 11.34 11.24
N ARG A 32 -14.53 11.10 10.43
CA ARG A 32 -15.93 11.16 10.92
C ARG A 32 -16.21 10.12 12.00
N TYR A 33 -15.54 8.96 11.94
CA TYR A 33 -15.61 7.94 12.99
C TYR A 33 -14.62 8.17 14.15
N LYS A 34 -14.02 9.36 14.25
CA LYS A 34 -13.06 9.74 15.30
C LYS A 34 -11.83 8.82 15.36
N VAL A 35 -11.44 8.27 14.21
CA VAL A 35 -10.17 7.53 14.08
C VAL A 35 -9.01 8.53 14.12
N PRO A 36 -7.96 8.31 14.92
CA PRO A 36 -6.81 9.21 14.99
C PRO A 36 -6.09 9.38 13.65
N ASP A 37 -5.61 10.59 13.32
CA ASP A 37 -4.90 10.85 12.05
C ASP A 37 -3.66 9.98 11.87
N LEU A 38 -2.97 9.63 12.97
CA LEU A 38 -1.86 8.67 12.93
C LEU A 38 -2.31 7.28 12.43
N ALA A 39 -3.46 6.80 12.90
CA ALA A 39 -4.03 5.54 12.41
C ALA A 39 -4.39 5.63 10.93
N ILE A 40 -4.97 6.76 10.50
CA ILE A 40 -5.34 7.02 9.10
C ILE A 40 -4.09 7.03 8.21
N GLY A 41 -3.01 7.67 8.65
CA GLY A 41 -1.72 7.69 7.96
C GLY A 41 -1.13 6.31 7.76
N LEU A 42 -1.08 5.53 8.84
CA LEU A 42 -0.50 4.18 8.83
C LEU A 42 -1.37 3.13 8.14
N THR A 43 -2.65 3.43 7.86
CA THR A 43 -3.58 2.48 7.25
C THR A 43 -4.11 2.99 5.92
N VAL A 44 -5.08 3.90 5.93
CA VAL A 44 -5.78 4.39 4.72
C VAL A 44 -4.82 5.01 3.71
N ILE A 45 -3.93 5.89 4.17
CA ILE A 45 -2.99 6.58 3.28
C ILE A 45 -1.96 5.57 2.73
N ALA A 46 -1.31 4.80 3.61
CA ALA A 46 -0.34 3.78 3.20
C ALA A 46 -0.92 2.73 2.23
N PHE A 47 -2.16 2.31 2.47
CA PHE A 47 -2.87 1.37 1.59
C PHE A 47 -3.18 2.02 0.25
N GLY A 48 -3.70 3.25 0.26
CA GLY A 48 -4.10 3.96 -0.93
C GLY A 48 -2.95 4.30 -1.89
N THR A 49 -1.77 4.64 -1.38
CA THR A 49 -0.58 4.84 -2.23
C THR A 49 -0.12 3.57 -2.93
N SER A 50 -0.50 2.39 -2.41
CA SER A 50 -0.17 1.08 -3.00
C SER A 50 -1.34 0.46 -3.78
N MET A 51 -2.48 1.16 -3.88
CA MET A 51 -3.65 0.71 -4.65
C MET A 51 -3.39 0.58 -6.14
N PRO A 52 -2.71 1.53 -6.81
CA PRO A 52 -2.34 1.38 -8.22
C PRO A 52 -1.63 0.05 -8.49
N GLU A 53 -0.62 -0.28 -7.68
CA GLU A 53 0.17 -1.49 -7.79
C GLU A 53 -0.66 -2.73 -7.47
N PHE A 54 -1.51 -2.68 -6.44
CA PHE A 54 -2.42 -3.77 -6.10
C PHE A 54 -3.33 -4.11 -7.27
N VAL A 55 -3.91 -3.11 -7.92
CA VAL A 55 -4.83 -3.32 -9.05
C VAL A 55 -4.08 -3.88 -10.26
N VAL A 56 -2.93 -3.29 -10.61
CA VAL A 56 -2.09 -3.79 -11.72
C VAL A 56 -1.67 -5.24 -11.47
N ASN A 57 -1.23 -5.57 -10.25
CA ASN A 57 -0.83 -6.93 -9.89
C ASN A 57 -2.02 -7.91 -9.92
N THR A 58 -3.19 -7.47 -9.47
CA THR A 58 -4.41 -8.30 -9.47
C THR A 58 -4.82 -8.63 -10.90
N PHE A 59 -4.88 -7.64 -11.80
CA PHE A 59 -5.19 -7.88 -13.21
C PHE A 59 -4.13 -8.72 -13.92
N ALA A 60 -2.85 -8.48 -13.66
CA ALA A 60 -1.76 -9.27 -14.24
C ALA A 60 -1.82 -10.73 -13.76
N ALA A 61 -2.10 -10.97 -12.48
CA ALA A 61 -2.28 -12.30 -11.91
C ALA A 61 -3.49 -13.03 -12.52
N PHE A 62 -4.63 -12.34 -12.70
CA PHE A 62 -5.81 -12.92 -13.36
C PHE A 62 -5.56 -13.30 -14.81
N GLN A 63 -4.68 -12.57 -15.51
CA GLN A 63 -4.27 -12.88 -16.88
C GLN A 63 -3.17 -13.96 -16.96
N GLY A 64 -2.74 -14.53 -15.83
CA GLY A 64 -1.68 -15.53 -15.77
C GLY A 64 -0.27 -14.97 -15.99
N ASN A 65 -0.10 -13.64 -15.97
CA ASN A 65 1.16 -12.96 -16.22
C ASN A 65 1.98 -12.81 -14.92
N GLY A 66 2.42 -13.95 -14.35
CA GLY A 66 3.16 -13.99 -13.08
C GLY A 66 4.43 -13.12 -13.09
N ASP A 67 5.18 -13.12 -14.20
CA ASP A 67 6.42 -12.34 -14.32
C ASP A 67 6.19 -10.82 -14.15
N ILE A 68 5.07 -10.31 -14.67
CA ILE A 68 4.68 -8.90 -14.51
C ILE A 68 4.37 -8.61 -13.04
N VAL A 69 3.71 -9.53 -12.34
CA VAL A 69 3.39 -9.40 -10.92
C VAL A 69 4.67 -9.34 -10.09
N TYR A 70 5.61 -10.25 -10.28
CA TYR A 70 6.91 -10.22 -9.58
C TYR A 70 7.71 -8.96 -9.90
N GLY A 71 7.78 -8.60 -11.18
CA GLY A 71 8.51 -7.41 -11.62
C GLY A 71 7.95 -6.14 -10.98
N ASN A 72 6.62 -6.01 -10.91
CA ASN A 72 5.98 -4.86 -10.30
C ASN A 72 6.15 -4.82 -8.77
N ILE A 73 5.93 -5.95 -8.06
CA ILE A 73 6.08 -6.01 -6.59
C ILE A 73 7.53 -5.73 -6.16
N ILE A 74 8.51 -6.38 -6.79
CA ILE A 74 9.93 -6.22 -6.43
C ILE A 74 10.42 -4.83 -6.89
N GLY A 75 10.03 -4.41 -8.10
CA GLY A 75 10.40 -3.14 -8.67
C GLY A 75 9.93 -1.94 -7.85
N SER A 76 8.66 -1.91 -7.45
CA SER A 76 8.09 -0.79 -6.67
C SER A 76 8.73 -0.67 -5.29
N ASN A 77 8.93 -1.79 -4.58
CA ASN A 77 9.58 -1.78 -3.26
C ASN A 77 11.05 -1.33 -3.34
N ASN A 78 11.80 -1.81 -4.34
CA ASN A 78 13.18 -1.37 -4.55
C ASN A 78 13.27 0.10 -4.96
N PHE A 79 12.36 0.57 -5.81
CA PHE A 79 12.31 1.98 -6.19
C PHE A 79 11.99 2.87 -4.99
N ASN A 80 11.03 2.48 -4.15
CA ASN A 80 10.67 3.23 -2.94
C ASN A 80 11.84 3.27 -1.94
N LEU A 81 12.54 2.16 -1.74
CA LEU A 81 13.62 2.07 -0.74
C LEU A 81 14.93 2.70 -1.24
N TYR A 82 15.32 2.47 -2.48
CA TYR A 82 16.60 2.97 -2.99
C TYR A 82 16.50 4.38 -3.56
N VAL A 83 15.45 4.67 -4.33
CA VAL A 83 15.32 5.96 -5.02
C VAL A 83 14.59 6.96 -4.13
N ILE A 84 13.34 6.68 -3.75
CA ILE A 84 12.53 7.67 -3.02
C ILE A 84 13.14 7.95 -1.64
N LEU A 85 13.34 6.90 -0.83
CA LEU A 85 13.90 7.05 0.52
C LEU A 85 15.36 7.53 0.48
N GLY A 86 16.15 7.07 -0.50
CA GLY A 86 17.53 7.54 -0.72
C GLY A 86 17.59 9.03 -1.00
N ILE A 87 16.78 9.53 -1.94
CA ILE A 87 16.69 10.96 -2.25
C ILE A 87 16.14 11.74 -1.06
N ALA A 88 15.11 11.25 -0.37
CA ALA A 88 14.56 11.90 0.82
C ALA A 88 15.63 12.07 1.92
N GLY A 89 16.46 11.05 2.14
CA GLY A 89 17.57 11.10 3.10
C GLY A 89 18.72 12.03 2.70
N LEU A 90 18.92 12.28 1.40
CA LEU A 90 19.86 13.30 0.92
C LEU A 90 19.34 14.73 1.13
N ILE A 91 18.02 14.93 1.02
CA ILE A 91 17.39 16.24 1.17
C ILE A 91 17.26 16.63 2.64
N THR A 92 16.83 15.70 3.50
CA THR A 92 16.60 15.97 4.91
C THR A 92 17.02 14.78 5.80
N PRO A 93 17.62 15.02 6.98
CA PRO A 93 17.90 13.95 7.92
C PRO A 93 16.63 13.21 8.34
N LEU A 94 16.58 11.90 8.08
CA LEU A 94 15.45 11.05 8.45
C LEU A 94 15.59 10.62 9.91
N VAL A 95 14.78 11.21 10.80
CA VAL A 95 14.69 10.79 12.19
C VAL A 95 13.78 9.56 12.27
N VAL A 96 14.36 8.41 12.61
CA VAL A 96 13.64 7.13 12.65
C VAL A 96 13.33 6.75 14.09
N SER A 97 12.09 6.33 14.37
CA SER A 97 11.69 5.91 15.71
C SER A 97 12.37 4.59 16.11
N SER A 98 12.61 4.39 17.41
CA SER A 98 13.17 3.13 17.92
C SER A 98 12.25 1.94 17.66
N GLY A 99 10.93 2.16 17.63
CA GLY A 99 9.92 1.16 17.26
C GLY A 99 10.07 0.71 15.81
N THR A 100 10.24 1.66 14.89
CA THR A 100 10.47 1.37 13.47
C THR A 100 11.73 0.53 13.27
N VAL A 101 12.84 0.91 13.90
CA VAL A 101 14.13 0.19 13.74
C VAL A 101 14.08 -1.22 14.33
N ARG A 102 13.48 -1.40 15.52
CA ARG A 102 13.52 -2.69 16.23
C ARG A 102 12.41 -3.66 15.85
N ARG A 103 11.30 -3.19 15.27
CA ARG A 103 10.13 -4.02 14.98
C ARG A 103 9.71 -3.95 13.53
N GLU A 104 9.45 -2.76 13.00
CA GLU A 104 8.88 -2.62 11.65
C GLU A 104 9.86 -3.04 10.56
N ILE A 105 11.13 -2.60 10.63
CA ILE A 105 12.17 -2.99 9.67
C ILE A 105 12.42 -4.52 9.71
N PRO A 106 12.65 -5.16 10.87
CA PRO A 106 12.77 -6.62 10.94
C PRO A 106 11.55 -7.37 10.41
N PHE A 107 10.35 -6.85 10.65
CA PHE A 107 9.12 -7.44 10.14
C PHE A 107 9.05 -7.37 8.61
N SER A 108 9.40 -6.22 8.03
CA SER A 108 9.50 -6.06 6.57
C SER A 108 10.55 -6.99 5.96
N LEU A 109 11.71 -7.15 6.60
CA LEU A 109 12.75 -8.09 6.16
C LEU A 109 12.26 -9.54 6.21
N MET A 110 11.55 -9.92 7.27
CA MET A 110 10.94 -11.24 7.39
C MET A 110 9.91 -11.48 6.28
N ALA A 111 9.10 -10.47 5.90
CA ALA A 111 8.17 -10.57 4.77
C ALA A 111 8.91 -10.93 3.46
N VAL A 112 10.03 -10.26 3.20
CA VAL A 112 10.86 -10.48 2.01
C VAL A 112 11.49 -11.88 2.04
N ILE A 113 11.97 -12.33 3.20
CA ILE A 113 12.53 -13.69 3.37
C ILE A 113 11.45 -14.75 3.13
N ILE A 114 10.26 -14.58 3.71
CA ILE A 114 9.14 -15.49 3.49
C ILE A 114 8.77 -15.53 2.01
N LEU A 115 8.62 -14.37 1.36
CA LEU A 115 8.33 -14.30 -0.08
C LEU A 115 9.42 -15.02 -0.90
N PHE A 116 10.70 -14.81 -0.56
CA PHE A 116 11.82 -15.47 -1.23
C PHE A 116 11.79 -16.99 -1.04
N LEU A 117 11.52 -17.48 0.16
CA LEU A 117 11.43 -18.91 0.47
C LEU A 117 10.23 -19.58 -0.21
N LEU A 118 9.06 -18.92 -0.21
CA LEU A 118 7.87 -19.42 -0.89
C LEU A 118 8.08 -19.45 -2.41
N SER A 119 8.69 -18.41 -2.97
CA SER A 119 8.97 -18.34 -4.41
C SER A 119 10.08 -19.29 -4.87
N ASN A 120 11.01 -19.67 -3.99
CA ASN A 120 12.12 -20.59 -4.29
C ASN A 120 11.96 -21.95 -3.59
N SER A 121 10.76 -22.29 -3.12
CA SER A 121 10.58 -23.51 -2.34
C SER A 121 11.02 -24.72 -3.17
N PHE A 122 12.07 -25.39 -2.71
CA PHE A 122 12.67 -26.58 -3.34
C PHE A 122 11.68 -27.75 -3.54
N LEU A 123 10.47 -27.66 -2.94
CA LEU A 123 9.42 -28.65 -2.99
C LEU A 123 8.47 -28.53 -4.20
N SER A 124 8.51 -27.43 -4.96
CA SER A 124 7.66 -27.28 -6.15
C SER A 124 8.52 -27.10 -7.41
N GLU A 125 8.31 -27.98 -8.39
CA GLU A 125 8.96 -27.89 -9.71
C GLU A 125 8.58 -26.59 -10.46
N ASN A 126 7.44 -26.00 -10.10
CA ASN A 126 6.98 -24.71 -10.62
C ASN A 126 7.37 -23.59 -9.65
N LYS A 127 8.24 -22.68 -10.10
CA LYS A 127 8.72 -21.49 -9.36
C LYS A 127 7.67 -20.37 -9.25
N VAL A 128 6.39 -20.72 -9.13
CA VAL A 128 5.26 -19.79 -9.15
C VAL A 128 4.56 -19.83 -7.81
N LEU A 129 4.28 -18.66 -7.22
CA LEU A 129 3.49 -18.56 -5.98
C LEU A 129 2.12 -19.22 -6.14
N SER A 130 1.82 -20.17 -5.26
CA SER A 130 0.51 -20.80 -5.17
C SER A 130 -0.48 -19.94 -4.37
N ARG A 131 -1.77 -20.28 -4.44
CA ARG A 131 -2.80 -19.64 -3.59
C ARG A 131 -2.54 -19.85 -2.09
N PHE A 132 -1.91 -20.97 -1.72
CA PHE A 132 -1.55 -21.26 -0.35
C PHE A 132 -0.42 -20.35 0.14
N ASP A 133 0.58 -20.11 -0.71
CA ASP A 133 1.67 -19.17 -0.42
C ASP A 133 1.14 -17.74 -0.24
N GLY A 134 0.19 -17.34 -1.08
CA GLY A 134 -0.53 -16.06 -0.94
C GLY A 134 -1.29 -15.96 0.39
N LEU A 135 -1.92 -17.04 0.85
CA LEU A 135 -2.62 -17.06 2.14
C LEU A 135 -1.64 -16.89 3.32
N ILE A 136 -0.47 -17.53 3.26
CA ILE A 136 0.58 -17.35 4.28
C ILE A 136 1.01 -15.88 4.36
N LEU A 137 1.28 -15.25 3.21
CA LEU A 137 1.65 -13.83 3.14
C LEU A 137 0.53 -12.92 3.67
N LEU A 138 -0.73 -13.26 3.38
CA LEU A 138 -1.88 -12.48 3.84
C LEU A 138 -2.10 -12.59 5.35
N ILE A 139 -1.88 -13.78 5.94
CA ILE A 139 -1.88 -13.96 7.40
C ILE A 139 -0.76 -13.13 8.03
N PHE A 140 0.45 -13.18 7.45
CA PHE A 140 1.58 -12.39 7.92
C PHE A 140 1.28 -10.88 7.86
N PHE A 141 0.69 -10.41 6.76
CA PHE A 141 0.22 -9.03 6.63
C PHE A 141 -0.87 -8.68 7.66
N GLY A 142 -1.81 -9.58 7.93
CA GLY A 142 -2.81 -9.39 8.99
C GLY A 142 -2.21 -9.24 10.38
N LEU A 143 -1.17 -10.03 10.71
CA LEU A 143 -0.41 -9.89 11.96
C LEU A 143 0.31 -8.54 12.04
N PHE A 144 0.87 -8.06 10.93
CA PHE A 144 1.47 -6.73 10.84
C PHE A 144 0.46 -5.63 11.14
N LEU A 145 -0.70 -5.67 10.48
CA LEU A 145 -1.75 -4.69 10.69
C LEU A 145 -2.24 -4.70 12.13
N TYR A 146 -2.40 -5.88 12.74
CA TYR A 146 -2.75 -6.00 14.15
C TYR A 146 -1.70 -5.33 15.06
N TYR A 147 -0.42 -5.54 14.80
CA TYR A 147 0.67 -4.88 15.53
C TYR A 147 0.59 -3.34 15.40
N VAL A 148 0.41 -2.83 14.18
CA VAL A 148 0.31 -1.39 13.92
C VAL A 148 -0.91 -0.80 14.65
N LEU A 149 -2.07 -1.43 14.53
CA LEU A 149 -3.33 -0.96 15.15
C LEU A 149 -3.27 -0.98 16.69
N THR A 150 -2.58 -1.95 17.28
CA THR A 150 -2.39 -2.00 18.74
C THR A 150 -1.34 -1.01 19.23
N GLY A 151 -0.30 -0.74 18.44
CA GLY A 151 0.70 0.29 18.72
C GLY A 151 0.12 1.70 18.72
N ILE A 152 -0.87 1.99 17.86
CA ILE A 152 -1.50 3.31 17.81
C ILE A 152 -2.28 3.65 19.09
N LYS A 153 -2.78 2.65 19.84
CA LYS A 153 -3.52 2.88 21.09
C LYS A 153 -2.66 3.54 22.19
N SER A 154 -1.33 3.55 22.09
CA SER A 154 -0.46 4.18 23.10
C SER A 154 -0.18 5.68 22.87
N ASP A 155 -0.44 6.24 21.69
CA ASP A 155 -0.13 7.65 21.35
C ASP A 155 -1.38 8.53 21.13
N VAL A 156 -2.59 8.06 21.50
CA VAL A 156 -3.88 8.72 21.21
C VAL A 156 -4.12 10.03 21.98
N ILE A 157 -3.30 10.36 22.98
CA ILE A 157 -3.44 11.61 23.73
C ILE A 157 -2.61 12.71 23.07
N SER A 158 -2.97 13.17 21.88
CA SER A 158 -2.64 14.51 21.40
C SER A 158 -3.17 14.73 19.98
N GLN A 159 -4.01 15.76 19.85
CA GLN A 159 -4.45 16.43 18.62
C GLN A 159 -5.84 16.03 18.12
N GLU A 160 -6.85 16.64 18.77
CA GLU A 160 -8.07 17.04 18.06
C GLU A 160 -7.72 18.11 17.01
N LEU A 161 -7.33 17.68 15.81
CA LEU A 161 -7.29 18.58 14.67
C LEU A 161 -8.74 18.84 14.21
N LYS A 162 -9.22 20.07 14.42
CA LYS A 162 -10.47 20.59 13.83
C LYS A 162 -10.34 20.60 12.30
N HIS A 163 -10.60 19.46 11.68
CA HIS A 163 -10.63 19.35 10.23
C HIS A 163 -11.98 19.81 9.69
N LYS A 164 -11.97 20.52 8.56
CA LYS A 164 -13.19 20.95 7.87
C LYS A 164 -13.94 19.71 7.39
N GLU A 165 -15.10 19.43 7.97
CA GLU A 165 -15.85 18.20 7.66
C GLU A 165 -16.27 18.18 6.19
N MET A 166 -15.81 17.17 5.45
CA MET A 166 -16.26 16.94 4.08
C MET A 166 -17.69 16.36 4.13
N PRO A 167 -18.66 16.86 3.33
CA PRO A 167 -20.02 16.33 3.33
C PRO A 167 -20.06 14.82 3.05
N VAL A 168 -20.95 14.08 3.72
CA VAL A 168 -21.06 12.61 3.58
C VAL A 168 -21.23 12.19 2.11
N VAL A 169 -22.03 12.93 1.35
CA VAL A 169 -22.23 12.68 -0.08
C VAL A 169 -20.92 12.78 -0.86
N LYS A 170 -20.09 13.78 -0.56
CA LYS A 170 -18.80 13.99 -1.22
C LYS A 170 -17.79 12.90 -0.84
N ILE A 171 -17.84 12.39 0.39
CA ILE A 171 -17.02 11.25 0.84
C ILE A 171 -17.32 10.01 0.01
N TRP A 172 -18.59 9.62 -0.07
CA TRP A 172 -18.99 8.46 -0.86
C TRP A 172 -18.72 8.65 -2.34
N LEU A 173 -18.92 9.85 -2.87
CA LEU A 173 -18.56 10.16 -4.26
C LEU A 173 -17.07 9.97 -4.52
N PHE A 174 -16.19 10.41 -3.62
CA PHE A 174 -14.74 10.25 -3.75
C PHE A 174 -14.33 8.77 -3.68
N ILE A 175 -14.93 8.00 -2.76
CA ILE A 175 -14.68 6.56 -2.66
C ILE A 175 -15.13 5.83 -3.93
N ILE A 176 -16.35 6.08 -4.39
CA ILE A 176 -16.91 5.42 -5.58
C ILE A 176 -16.15 5.84 -6.84
N ALA A 177 -15.92 7.13 -7.05
CA ALA A 177 -15.15 7.63 -8.19
C ALA A 177 -13.72 7.09 -8.16
N GLY A 178 -13.11 7.02 -6.98
CA GLY A 178 -11.78 6.43 -6.78
C GLY A 178 -11.72 4.98 -7.22
N LEU A 179 -12.69 4.16 -6.78
CA LEU A 179 -12.81 2.76 -7.19
C LEU A 179 -13.05 2.61 -8.70
N ILE A 180 -13.87 3.47 -9.31
CA ILE A 180 -14.13 3.44 -10.76
C ILE A 180 -12.86 3.77 -11.55
N PHE A 181 -12.06 4.73 -11.09
CA PHE A 181 -10.85 5.15 -11.80
C PHE A 181 -9.68 4.17 -11.61
N LEU A 182 -9.76 3.34 -10.58
CA LEU A 182 -8.79 2.28 -10.33
C LEU A 182 -9.01 1.05 -11.22
N VAL A 183 -10.25 0.74 -11.61
CA VAL A 183 -10.65 -0.46 -12.38
C VAL A 183 -10.73 -0.17 -13.87
#